data_AF-A0A0D3D8R8-F1
#
_entry.id   AF-A0A0D3D8R8-F1
#
_cell.length_a   1.000
_cell.length_b   1.000
_cell.length_c   1.000
_cell.angle_alpha   90.00
_cell.angle_beta   90.00
_cell.angle_gamma   90.00
#
_symmetry.space_group_name_H-M   'P 1'
#
loop_
_entity.id
_entity.type
_entity.pdbx_description
1 polymer ?
#
loop_
_entity_poly.entity_id
_entity_poly.type
_entity_poly.pdbx_seq_one_letter_code
_entity_poly.pdbx_strand_id
1 'polypeptide(L)'
;MEALICAMECMRNLHQYQVTFATDFSQLVKMVLELEEWPAFESYPEDIKMLKTCFLSSEIIHVPQTENQKADSLARSAKKQSSFVVHMDVHLPVWFTEPV
;
A
#
# COMPACT_ATOMS: atom_id res chain seq x y z
N MET A 1 5.23 3.54 -3.83
CA MET A 1 5.30 3.96 -2.41
C MET A 1 3.97 4.51 -1.91
N GLU A 2 3.28 5.37 -2.66
CA GLU A 2 1.98 5.93 -2.29
C GLU A 2 0.95 4.88 -1.83
N ALA A 3 0.81 3.76 -2.54
CA ALA A 3 -0.11 2.69 -2.14
C ALA A 3 0.17 2.11 -0.73
N LEU A 4 1.45 2.06 -0.33
CA LEU A 4 1.85 1.62 1.01
C LEU A 4 1.54 2.68 2.07
N ILE A 5 1.86 3.95 1.80
CA ILE A 5 1.53 5.08 2.68
C ILE A 5 0.02 5.11 2.92
N CYS A 6 -0.75 5.04 1.84
CA CYS A 6 -2.20 4.94 1.83
C CYS A 6 -2.67 3.78 2.72
N ALA A 7 -2.15 2.56 2.53
CA ALA A 7 -2.48 1.42 3.37
C ALA A 7 -2.13 1.62 4.86
N MET A 8 -0.99 2.23 5.18
CA MET A 8 -0.58 2.51 6.56
C MET A 8 -1.49 3.56 7.22
N GLU A 9 -1.83 4.65 6.53
CA GLU A 9 -2.80 5.63 7.02
C GLU A 9 -4.16 5.00 7.28
N CYS A 10 -4.58 4.11 6.37
CA CYS A 10 -5.80 3.34 6.49
C CYS A 10 -5.84 2.55 7.80
N MET A 11 -4.80 1.75 8.05
CA MET A 11 -4.74 0.89 9.23
C MET A 11 -4.66 1.71 10.52
N ARG A 12 -3.91 2.82 10.52
CA ARG A 12 -3.89 3.78 11.63
C ARG A 12 -5.29 4.32 11.92
N ASN A 13 -6.03 4.76 10.90
CA ASN A 13 -7.38 5.32 11.05
C ASN A 13 -8.41 4.26 11.50
N LEU A 14 -8.20 2.99 11.12
CA LEU A 14 -8.98 1.85 11.60
C LEU A 14 -8.54 1.33 12.97
N HIS A 15 -7.59 2.02 13.63
CA HIS A 15 -7.03 1.66 14.93
C HIS A 15 -6.41 0.24 14.95
N GLN A 16 -5.90 -0.21 13.81
CA GLN A 16 -5.16 -1.46 13.66
C GLN A 16 -3.65 -1.18 13.79
N TYR A 17 -3.09 -1.43 14.97
CA TYR A 17 -1.70 -1.09 15.29
C TYR A 17 -0.72 -2.26 15.19
N GLN A 18 -1.19 -3.46 14.84
CA GLN A 18 -0.35 -4.63 14.54
C GLN A 18 -0.73 -5.15 13.15
N VAL A 19 0.12 -4.88 12.15
CA VAL A 19 -0.21 -5.17 10.76
C VAL A 19 0.99 -5.69 9.98
N THR A 20 0.76 -6.70 9.14
CA THR A 20 1.70 -7.13 8.10
C THR A 20 1.19 -6.67 6.75
N PHE A 21 1.95 -5.80 6.09
CA PHE A 21 1.67 -5.31 4.74
C PHE A 21 2.34 -6.24 3.73
N ALA A 22 1.56 -6.92 2.91
CA ALA A 22 2.07 -7.79 1.85
C ALA A 22 2.12 -7.05 0.50
N THR A 23 3.20 -7.26 -0.26
CA THR A 23 3.37 -6.70 -1.61
C THR A 23 4.07 -7.70 -2.53
N ASP A 24 3.71 -7.72 -3.81
CA ASP A 24 4.44 -8.44 -4.86
C ASP A 24 5.57 -7.63 -5.48
N PHE A 25 5.73 -6.37 -5.08
CA PHE A 25 6.80 -5.51 -5.56
C PHE A 25 8.02 -5.62 -4.66
N SER A 26 8.87 -6.63 -4.90
CA SER A 26 10.07 -6.92 -4.10
C SER A 26 11.01 -5.73 -3.89
N GLN A 27 11.08 -4.82 -4.88
CA GLN A 27 11.88 -3.60 -4.76
C GLN A 27 11.34 -2.65 -3.68
N LEU A 28 10.02 -2.60 -3.45
CA LEU A 28 9.44 -1.80 -2.37
C LEU A 28 9.96 -2.23 -1.01
N VAL A 29 10.06 -3.54 -0.78
CA VAL A 29 10.57 -4.08 0.48
C VAL A 29 12.00 -3.60 0.70
N LYS A 30 12.86 -3.68 -0.32
CA LYS A 30 14.24 -3.16 -0.26
C LYS A 30 14.27 -1.66 0.01
N MET A 31 13.49 -0.87 -0.73
CA MET A 31 13.43 0.59 -0.56
C MET A 31 13.02 1.00 0.86
N VAL A 32 12.13 0.24 1.51
CA VAL A 32 11.69 0.52 2.88
C VAL A 32 12.66 -0.02 3.94
N LEU A 33 13.50 -0.99 3.61
CA LEU A 33 14.58 -1.46 4.48
C LEU A 33 15.83 -0.56 4.37
N GLU A 34 16.10 -0.06 3.17
CA GLU A 34 17.29 0.71 2.79
C GLU A 34 16.92 2.20 2.56
N LEU A 35 16.03 2.75 3.39
CA LEU A 35 15.44 4.10 3.22
C LEU A 35 16.47 5.24 3.10
N GLU A 36 17.71 5.05 3.54
CA GLU A 36 18.78 6.05 3.53
C GLU A 36 19.53 6.16 2.18
N GLU A 37 19.42 5.18 1.28
CA GLU A 37 20.23 5.10 0.05
C GLU A 37 19.55 5.68 -1.20
N TRP A 38 18.32 6.18 -1.10
CA TRP A 38 17.49 6.58 -2.25
C TRP A 38 17.17 8.09 -2.28
N PRO A 39 18.09 8.96 -2.78
CA PRO A 39 17.92 10.41 -2.78
C PRO A 39 16.86 10.94 -3.77
N ALA A 40 16.37 10.11 -4.69
CA ALA A 40 15.36 10.55 -5.67
C ALA A 40 13.93 10.67 -5.09
N PHE A 41 13.70 10.18 -3.87
CA PHE A 41 12.36 10.02 -3.31
C PHE A 41 12.17 10.64 -1.93
N GLU A 42 13.05 11.57 -1.50
CA GLU A 42 13.22 12.04 -0.11
C GLU A 42 11.93 12.20 0.74
N SER A 43 10.79 12.62 0.17
CA SER A 43 9.54 12.78 0.92
C SER A 43 8.91 11.45 1.37
N TYR A 44 8.87 10.44 0.50
CA TYR A 44 8.14 9.19 0.78
C TYR A 44 8.80 8.32 1.86
N PRO A 45 10.14 8.17 1.90
CA PRO A 45 10.83 7.51 3.00
C PRO A 45 10.49 8.09 4.37
N GLU A 46 10.45 9.41 4.50
CA GLU A 46 10.17 10.09 5.77
C GLU A 46 8.71 9.89 6.21
N ASP A 47 7.76 9.96 5.27
CA ASP A 47 6.36 9.65 5.56
C ASP A 47 6.18 8.21 6.07
N ILE A 48 6.85 7.24 5.44
CA ILE A 48 6.80 5.83 5.86
C ILE A 48 7.45 5.64 7.23
N LYS A 49 8.60 6.29 7.49
CA LYS A 49 9.25 6.25 8.81
C LYS A 49 8.34 6.83 9.89
N MET A 50 7.74 7.99 9.65
CA MET A 50 6.78 8.62 10.57
C MET A 50 5.58 7.70 10.81
N LEU A 51 4.96 7.17 9.75
CA LEU A 51 3.80 6.28 9.87
C LEU A 51 4.13 5.01 10.63
N LYS A 52 5.33 4.42 10.46
CA LYS A 52 5.77 3.24 11.23
C LYS A 52 5.74 3.48 12.74
N THR A 53 6.00 4.71 13.21
CA THR A 53 5.92 5.04 14.65
C THR A 53 4.49 4.98 15.22
N CYS A 54 3.47 5.00 14.36
CA CYS A 54 2.07 4.88 14.77
C CYS A 54 1.65 3.43 15.07
N PHE A 55 2.49 2.44 14.79
CA PHE A 55 2.18 1.01 14.95
C PHE A 55 2.97 0.39 16.11
N LEU A 56 2.34 -0.53 16.83
CA LEU A 56 3.03 -1.39 17.80
C LEU A 56 3.91 -2.43 17.09
N SER A 57 3.42 -2.94 15.97
CA SER A 57 4.17 -3.81 15.07
C SER A 57 3.75 -3.54 13.63
N SER A 58 4.72 -3.30 12.75
CA SER A 58 4.49 -3.18 11.32
C SER A 58 5.58 -3.89 10.53
N GLU A 59 5.18 -4.92 9.77
CA GLU A 59 6.06 -5.64 8.86
C GLU A 59 5.64 -5.39 7.42
N ILE A 60 6.61 -5.37 6.51
CA ILE A 60 6.34 -5.32 5.08
C ILE A 60 7.02 -6.53 4.46
N ILE A 61 6.24 -7.42 3.86
CA ILE A 61 6.72 -8.68 3.31
C ILE A 61 6.49 -8.75 1.80
N HIS A 62 7.40 -9.44 1.13
CA HIS A 62 7.20 -9.81 -0.26
C HIS A 62 6.37 -11.09 -0.35
N VAL A 63 5.36 -11.10 -1.22
CA VAL A 63 4.58 -12.29 -1.58
C VAL A 63 4.57 -12.45 -3.11
N PRO A 64 4.48 -13.67 -3.67
CA PRO A 64 4.31 -13.85 -5.11
C PRO A 64 3.08 -13.11 -5.64
N GLN A 65 3.14 -12.64 -6.89
CA GLN A 65 1.99 -11.99 -7.55
C GLN A 65 0.72 -12.85 -7.51
N THR A 66 0.87 -14.17 -7.60
CA THR A 66 -0.25 -15.14 -7.51
C THR A 66 -0.96 -15.12 -6.17
N GLU A 67 -0.35 -14.57 -5.13
CA GLU A 67 -0.92 -14.38 -3.78
C GLU A 67 -1.40 -12.94 -3.55
N ASN A 68 -1.04 -11.99 -4.42
CA ASN A 68 -1.44 -10.57 -4.36
C ASN A 68 -2.62 -10.22 -5.29
N GLN A 69 -3.41 -11.22 -5.74
CA GLN A 69 -4.42 -11.06 -6.79
C GLN A 69 -5.48 -9.98 -6.51
N LYS A 70 -5.83 -9.77 -5.23
CA LYS A 70 -6.83 -8.76 -4.84
C LYS A 70 -6.31 -7.34 -5.06
N ALA A 71 -5.10 -7.04 -4.58
CA ALA A 71 -4.47 -5.74 -4.79
C ALA A 71 -4.20 -5.49 -6.28
N ASP A 72 -3.76 -6.50 -7.01
CA ASP A 72 -3.57 -6.44 -8.46
C ASP A 72 -4.85 -6.16 -9.23
N SER A 73 -5.96 -6.77 -8.81
CA SER A 73 -7.25 -6.52 -9.44
C SER A 73 -7.72 -5.09 -9.15
N LEU A 74 -7.57 -4.60 -7.91
CA LEU A 74 -7.84 -3.20 -7.55
C LEU A 74 -7.02 -2.21 -8.39
N ALA A 75 -5.71 -2.43 -8.49
CA ALA A 75 -4.83 -1.58 -9.28
C ALA A 75 -5.22 -1.59 -10.78
N ARG A 76 -5.58 -2.75 -11.33
CA ARG A 76 -6.03 -2.88 -12.73
C ARG A 76 -7.37 -2.19 -12.96
N SER A 77 -8.32 -2.32 -12.04
CA SER A 77 -9.63 -1.64 -12.15
C SER A 77 -9.50 -0.14 -12.03
N ALA A 78 -8.66 0.37 -11.12
CA ALA A 78 -8.36 1.79 -11.01
C ALA A 78 -7.73 2.35 -12.30
N LYS A 79 -6.81 1.62 -12.93
CA LYS A 79 -6.20 2.01 -14.23
C LYS A 79 -7.19 2.12 -15.38
N LYS A 80 -8.34 1.44 -15.30
CA LYS A 80 -9.40 1.52 -16.32
C LYS A 80 -10.30 2.74 -16.15
N GLN A 81 -10.28 3.39 -14.99
CA GLN A 81 -11.09 4.58 -14.75
C GLN A 81 -10.56 5.76 -15.59
N SER A 82 -11.47 6.54 -16.17
CA SER A 82 -11.14 7.71 -16.98
C SER A 82 -10.73 8.92 -16.15
N SER A 83 -10.96 8.87 -14.84
CA SER A 83 -10.61 9.90 -13.86
C SER A 83 -9.65 9.35 -12.80
N PHE A 84 -8.95 10.27 -12.12
CA PHE A 84 -8.15 9.93 -10.96
C PHE A 84 -9.08 9.51 -9.80
N VAL A 85 -8.90 8.29 -9.30
CA VAL A 85 -9.72 7.72 -8.21
C VAL A 85 -8.79 7.30 -7.07
N VAL A 86 -9.13 7.75 -5.86
CA VAL A 86 -8.56 7.24 -4.60
C VAL A 86 -9.72 6.73 -3.77
N HIS A 87 -9.69 5.45 -3.43
CA HIS A 87 -10.70 4.80 -2.60
C HIS A 87 -10.01 3.90 -1.58
N MET A 88 -10.46 3.97 -0.34
CA MET A 88 -9.86 3.28 0.79
C MET A 88 -10.96 2.90 1.76
N ASP A 89 -11.33 1.63 1.76
CA ASP A 89 -12.39 1.09 2.61
C ASP A 89 -12.14 -0.41 2.83
N VAL A 90 -12.74 -0.97 3.87
CA VAL A 90 -12.81 -2.42 4.10
C VAL A 90 -13.75 -3.11 3.10
N HIS A 91 -14.66 -2.34 2.49
CA HIS A 91 -15.57 -2.83 1.45
C HIS A 91 -15.10 -2.46 0.04
N LEU A 92 -15.32 -3.39 -0.90
CA LEU A 92 -15.09 -3.12 -2.32
C LEU A 92 -16.07 -2.03 -2.79
N PRO A 93 -15.59 -0.99 -3.48
CA PRO A 93 -16.46 0.05 -4.00
C PRO A 93 -17.33 -0.51 -5.13
N VAL A 94 -18.53 0.05 -5.32
CA VAL A 94 -19.52 -0.45 -6.30
C VAL A 94 -18.95 -0.49 -7.73
N TRP A 95 -18.15 0.51 -8.10
CA TRP A 95 -17.47 0.59 -9.41
C TRP A 95 -16.42 -0.51 -9.65
N PHE A 96 -16.02 -1.26 -8.61
CA PHE A 96 -15.12 -2.40 -8.74
C PHE A 96 -15.85 -3.70 -9.14
N THR A 97 -17.16 -3.76 -8.91
CA THR A 97 -17.99 -4.95 -9.15
C THR A 97 -18.68 -4.94 -10.52
N GLU A 98 -18.55 -3.85 -11.29
CA GLU A 98 -19.16 -3.78 -12.61
C GLU A 98 -18.40 -4.69 -13.60
N PRO A 99 -19.10 -5.62 -14.27
CA PRO A 99 -18.49 -6.45 -15.30
C PRO A 99 -18.08 -5.58 -16.49
N VAL A 100 -16.90 -5.88 -17.04
CA VAL A 100 -16.43 -5.36 -18.34
C VAL A 100 -17.29 -5.94 -19.46
#